data_AF-A0A2E3HWS6-F1
#
_entry.id   AF-A0A2E3HWS6-F1
#
_cell.length_a   1.000
_cell.length_b   1.000
_cell.length_c   1.000
_cell.angle_alpha   90.00
_cell.angle_beta   90.00
_cell.angle_gamma   90.00
#
_symmetry.space_group_name_H-M   'P 1'
#
loop_
_entity.id
_entity.type
_entity.pdbx_description
1 polymer ?
#
loop_
_entity_poly.entity_id
_entity_poly.type
_entity_poly.pdbx_seq_one_letter_code
_entity_poly.pdbx_strand_id
1 'polypeptide(L)'
;MQFRANSSELLKAIQALQSRAGAHNRLNKLSHVDFRSLENNKVEISARNILADAKILIDAVIVSSGASKIPIFWLSNTIRQANSESIEIESTGSQQIQVTCNNQVHTFSATDHQSSAIILATNWLDKKNWKRTSPAFTISFIAHIIFVIYIALTIKTKVPSESIPINMINAPLPTIRRVKKPIVDRVQRRVTLKPSLRKTPQPQVQITAPTQVAETAKLSAAPIHQNFSRNPELPDRIPDPMSTTAKLPAKTREYTLKRSGGSPTKIKSGSGLKTGRFRAQSQGRKDSKGISSILETTGATDSANLSASKFQDLIKVPDNRLGAIIVGQGKDVQGHIRLIRLKHSLSDWWQDPTAIPSFMTWLGDHTRLKADMKFAGGALPLTDKKILDAPIIFMTGHDKDITVGRNMVKGGPLTDGFSPEERAALREYLVERGGMLYFDDCGFNGLFARQVEFELGQILPEYPLENIQYNHEIYKAYYELSVPPNGGDVYWGSENKPKATKFRFHKGITIGRRLAVVYNRKDYMCAMETAEINSRTMLRMRRSADVHRFMTNLLFYTMKYGGNVDRSQYKN
;
A
#
# COMPACT_ATOMS: atom_id res chain seq x y z
N MET A 1 10.22 -33.45 26.14
CA MET A 1 9.90 -34.10 24.85
C MET A 1 11.15 -34.10 24.02
N GLN A 2 11.57 -35.24 23.45
CA GLN A 2 12.73 -35.33 22.58
C GLN A 2 12.45 -36.28 21.42
N PHE A 3 12.71 -35.85 20.19
CA PHE A 3 12.52 -36.67 19.00
C PHE A 3 13.45 -36.27 17.86
N ARG A 4 13.71 -37.21 16.95
CA ARG A 4 14.46 -36.98 15.71
C ARG A 4 13.55 -37.20 14.50
N ALA A 5 13.54 -36.26 13.56
CA ALA A 5 12.71 -36.32 12.36
C ALA A 5 13.50 -35.90 11.10
N ASN A 6 12.99 -36.30 9.93
CA ASN A 6 13.52 -35.81 8.66
C ASN A 6 13.22 -34.32 8.50
N SER A 7 14.25 -33.52 8.16
CA SER A 7 14.14 -32.07 8.09
C SER A 7 13.17 -31.59 6.99
N SER A 8 13.17 -32.25 5.84
CA SER A 8 12.33 -31.91 4.69
C SER A 8 10.87 -32.20 4.98
N GLU A 9 10.57 -33.34 5.60
CA GLU A 9 9.21 -33.72 5.98
C GLU A 9 8.66 -32.79 7.07
N LEU A 10 9.48 -32.49 8.08
CA LEU A 10 9.11 -31.55 9.14
C LEU A 10 8.86 -30.15 8.59
N LEU A 11 9.70 -29.65 7.68
CA LEU A 11 9.53 -28.35 7.06
C LEU A 11 8.26 -28.30 6.18
N LYS A 12 8.00 -29.35 5.39
CA LYS A 12 6.78 -29.48 4.58
C LYS A 12 5.54 -29.50 5.46
N ALA A 13 5.56 -30.21 6.59
CA ALA A 13 4.46 -30.23 7.54
C ALA A 13 4.18 -28.84 8.13
N ILE A 14 5.23 -28.11 8.54
CA ILE A 14 5.11 -26.74 9.04
C ILE A 14 4.54 -25.80 7.95
N GLN A 15 5.02 -25.88 6.72
CA GLN A 15 4.51 -25.09 5.60
C GLN A 15 3.06 -25.43 5.22
N ALA A 16 2.69 -26.71 5.29
CA ALA A 16 1.32 -27.16 5.07
C ALA A 16 0.36 -26.61 6.15
N LEU A 17 0.79 -26.56 7.41
CA LEU A 17 0.05 -25.89 8.48
C LEU A 17 -0.09 -24.38 8.22
N GLN A 18 0.99 -23.71 7.81
CA GLN A 18 0.98 -22.27 7.50
C GLN A 18 0.09 -21.93 6.29
N SER A 19 0.10 -22.75 5.24
CA SER A 19 -0.73 -22.54 4.04
C SER A 19 -2.21 -22.81 4.29
N ARG A 20 -2.55 -23.88 5.01
CA ARG A 20 -3.93 -24.16 5.46
C ARG A 20 -4.44 -23.06 6.38
N ALA A 21 -3.56 -22.47 7.19
CA ALA A 21 -3.90 -21.30 7.98
C ALA A 21 -4.08 -20.04 7.11
N GLY A 22 -3.24 -19.81 6.10
CA GLY A 22 -3.30 -18.66 5.21
C GLY A 22 -4.56 -18.59 4.33
N ALA A 23 -5.16 -19.74 3.97
CA ALA A 23 -6.32 -19.82 3.07
C ALA A 23 -7.58 -19.10 3.58
N HIS A 24 -7.67 -18.80 4.88
CA HIS A 24 -8.83 -18.15 5.50
C HIS A 24 -8.62 -16.70 5.95
N ASN A 25 -7.59 -15.98 5.45
CA ASN A 25 -7.35 -14.54 5.68
C ASN A 25 -7.43 -14.04 7.15
N ARG A 26 -7.49 -14.95 8.13
CA ARG A 26 -7.76 -14.67 9.55
C ARG A 26 -6.83 -15.45 10.51
N LEU A 27 -5.78 -16.09 10.00
CA LEU A 27 -4.75 -16.78 10.80
C LEU A 27 -3.36 -16.13 10.67
N ASN A 28 -3.28 -14.83 10.40
CA ASN A 28 -2.03 -14.06 10.37
C ASN A 28 -1.29 -13.97 11.73
N LYS A 29 -1.55 -14.87 12.71
CA LYS A 29 -0.94 -14.85 14.05
C LYS A 29 -0.71 -16.25 14.65
N LEU A 30 -0.31 -17.25 13.87
CA LEU A 30 0.29 -18.46 14.45
C LEU A 30 1.72 -18.14 14.87
N SER A 31 1.90 -17.76 16.15
CA SER A 31 3.23 -17.56 16.73
C SER A 31 3.88 -18.88 17.15
N HIS A 32 3.07 -19.87 17.51
CA HIS A 32 3.52 -21.16 18.03
C HIS A 32 2.69 -22.32 17.45
N VAL A 33 3.28 -23.50 17.47
CA VAL A 33 2.69 -24.77 17.05
C VAL A 33 2.88 -25.79 18.17
N ASP A 34 1.85 -26.60 18.40
CA ASP A 34 1.89 -27.65 19.41
C ASP A 34 2.41 -28.95 18.79
N PHE A 35 3.45 -29.51 19.40
CA PHE A 35 4.01 -30.81 19.08
C PHE A 35 3.61 -31.79 20.16
N ARG A 36 3.15 -32.98 19.76
CA ARG A 36 2.78 -34.06 20.69
C ARG A 36 3.30 -35.38 20.16
N SER A 37 4.08 -36.10 20.95
CA SER A 37 4.46 -37.47 20.63
C SER A 37 3.24 -38.39 20.71
N LEU A 38 3.07 -39.25 19.71
CA LEU A 38 2.06 -40.30 19.67
C LEU A 38 2.72 -41.68 19.77
N GLU A 39 1.91 -42.69 20.09
CA GLU A 39 2.31 -44.08 19.97
C GLU A 39 2.61 -44.40 18.49
N ASN A 40 3.59 -45.27 18.23
CA ASN A 40 4.08 -45.69 16.89
C ASN A 40 5.08 -44.75 16.18
N ASN A 41 6.01 -44.10 16.89
CA ASN A 41 7.06 -43.25 16.28
C ASN A 41 6.49 -42.14 15.38
N LYS A 42 5.40 -41.51 15.84
CA LYS A 42 4.78 -40.38 15.17
C LYS A 42 4.71 -39.18 16.07
N VAL A 43 4.87 -38.00 15.48
CA VAL A 43 4.67 -36.72 16.16
C VAL A 43 3.52 -35.99 15.48
N GLU A 44 2.50 -35.67 16.28
CA GLU A 44 1.43 -34.77 15.87
C GLU A 44 1.92 -33.32 15.97
N ILE A 45 1.76 -32.60 14.87
CA ILE A 45 1.99 -31.18 14.76
C ILE A 45 0.63 -30.53 14.57
N SER A 46 0.21 -29.70 15.51
CA SER A 46 -1.12 -29.09 15.52
C SER A 46 -1.09 -27.58 15.71
N ALA A 47 -2.02 -26.91 15.04
CA ALA A 47 -2.27 -25.47 15.15
C ALA A 47 -3.75 -25.27 15.47
N ARG A 48 -4.05 -24.86 16.70
CA ARG A 48 -5.41 -24.62 17.19
C ARG A 48 -5.67 -23.16 17.54
N ASN A 49 -6.75 -22.60 17.01
CA ASN A 49 -7.36 -21.33 17.44
C ASN A 49 -8.90 -21.47 17.42
N ILE A 50 -9.63 -20.50 17.98
CA ILE A 50 -11.11 -20.45 18.12
C ILE A 50 -11.86 -20.78 16.81
N LEU A 51 -11.22 -20.59 15.64
CA LEU A 51 -11.84 -20.73 14.32
C LEU A 51 -11.17 -21.79 13.41
N ALA A 52 -10.10 -22.47 13.84
CA ALA A 52 -9.41 -23.47 13.01
C ALA A 52 -8.64 -24.51 13.85
N ASP A 53 -8.78 -25.78 13.48
CA ASP A 53 -7.98 -26.91 13.99
C ASP A 53 -7.31 -27.60 12.80
N ALA A 54 -5.98 -27.49 12.72
CA ALA A 54 -5.19 -28.16 11.69
C ALA A 54 -4.17 -29.08 12.34
N LYS A 55 -4.14 -30.34 11.91
CA LYS A 55 -3.26 -31.40 12.43
C LYS A 55 -2.54 -32.10 11.29
N ILE A 56 -1.25 -32.35 11.48
CA ILE A 56 -0.41 -33.11 10.56
C ILE A 56 0.43 -34.09 11.38
N LEU A 57 0.52 -35.33 10.92
CA LEU A 57 1.35 -36.36 11.52
C LEU A 57 2.64 -36.49 10.71
N ILE A 58 3.77 -36.56 11.41
CA ILE A 58 5.08 -36.86 10.81
C ILE A 58 5.67 -38.10 11.48
N ASP A 59 6.45 -38.85 10.73
CA ASP A 59 7.23 -39.96 11.27
C ASP A 59 8.48 -39.40 11.96
N ALA A 60 8.76 -39.90 13.17
CA ALA A 60 9.84 -39.42 14.00
C ALA A 60 10.30 -40.51 14.99
N VAL A 61 11.61 -40.59 15.22
CA VAL A 61 12.16 -41.44 16.27
C VAL A 61 12.03 -40.71 17.59
N ILE A 62 11.12 -41.18 18.46
CA ILE A 62 10.85 -40.55 19.75
C ILE A 62 11.85 -41.07 20.77
N VAL A 63 12.64 -40.15 21.35
CA VAL A 63 13.60 -40.44 22.43
C VAL A 63 12.95 -40.26 23.80
N SER A 64 12.10 -39.23 23.94
CA SER A 64 11.33 -38.96 25.15
C SER A 64 9.95 -38.41 24.81
N SER A 65 8.92 -39.16 25.17
CA SER A 65 7.52 -38.76 24.94
C SER A 65 7.14 -37.49 25.70
N GLY A 66 6.27 -36.69 25.12
CA GLY A 66 5.74 -35.48 25.73
C GLY A 66 5.02 -34.59 24.73
N ALA A 67 4.66 -33.39 25.20
CA ALA A 67 4.15 -32.32 24.36
C ALA A 67 4.96 -31.05 24.59
N SER A 68 5.15 -30.26 23.54
CA SER A 68 5.83 -28.97 23.63
C SER A 68 5.23 -27.98 22.64
N LYS A 69 5.29 -26.69 23.01
CA LYS A 69 4.78 -25.60 22.20
C LYS A 69 5.97 -24.81 21.65
N ILE A 70 6.14 -24.85 20.33
CA ILE A 70 7.36 -24.37 19.68
C ILE A 70 7.05 -23.15 18.81
N PRO A 71 7.84 -22.06 18.89
CA PRO A 71 7.67 -20.90 18.01
C PRO A 71 7.93 -21.27 16.55
N ILE A 72 6.91 -21.09 15.71
CA ILE A 72 6.90 -21.64 14.34
C ILE A 72 7.94 -20.96 13.43
N PHE A 73 8.10 -19.64 13.57
CA PHE A 73 9.03 -18.86 12.74
C PHE A 73 10.47 -19.21 13.05
N TRP A 74 10.83 -19.23 14.34
CA TRP A 74 12.15 -19.61 14.80
C TRP A 74 12.49 -21.03 14.31
N LEU A 75 11.62 -22.02 14.59
CA LEU A 75 11.85 -23.40 14.17
C LEU A 75 12.02 -23.52 12.65
N SER A 76 11.16 -22.87 11.87
CA SER A 76 11.25 -22.94 10.40
C SER A 76 12.53 -22.30 9.84
N ASN A 77 13.04 -21.24 10.48
CA ASN A 77 14.31 -20.60 10.11
C ASN A 77 15.49 -21.50 10.48
N THR A 78 15.48 -22.08 11.69
CA THR A 78 16.52 -23.01 12.14
C THR A 78 16.65 -24.21 11.21
N ILE A 79 15.52 -24.83 10.83
CA ILE A 79 15.50 -25.96 9.89
C ILE A 79 16.07 -25.56 8.51
N ARG A 80 15.72 -24.36 8.00
CA ARG A 80 16.22 -23.86 6.71
C ARG A 80 17.72 -23.54 6.72
N GLN A 81 18.23 -23.00 7.82
CA GLN A 81 19.65 -22.62 7.96
C GLN A 81 20.54 -23.83 8.18
N ALA A 82 20.04 -24.85 8.87
CA ALA A 82 20.82 -26.03 9.25
C ALA A 82 21.25 -26.91 8.07
N ASN A 83 20.49 -26.92 6.96
CA ASN A 83 20.74 -27.75 5.77
C ASN A 83 21.14 -29.22 6.11
N SER A 84 20.48 -29.81 7.11
CA SER A 84 20.70 -31.19 7.59
C SER A 84 19.60 -32.11 7.09
N GLU A 85 19.88 -33.39 6.84
CA GLU A 85 18.84 -34.39 6.49
C GLU A 85 17.96 -34.79 7.68
N SER A 86 18.54 -34.80 8.89
CA SER A 86 17.82 -35.13 10.12
C SER A 86 18.03 -34.06 11.18
N ILE A 87 16.99 -33.83 11.98
CA ILE A 87 16.97 -32.80 13.02
C ILE A 87 16.46 -33.44 14.30
N GLU A 88 17.15 -33.14 15.39
CA GLU A 88 16.75 -33.55 16.73
C GLU A 88 16.21 -32.35 17.49
N ILE A 89 15.03 -32.52 18.08
CA ILE A 89 14.34 -31.49 18.85
C ILE A 89 14.19 -31.99 20.26
N GLU A 90 14.73 -31.24 21.21
CA GLU A 90 14.59 -31.47 22.64
C GLU A 90 13.89 -30.27 23.28
N SER A 91 12.88 -30.53 24.09
CA SER A 91 12.21 -29.55 24.91
C SER A 91 12.34 -29.97 26.37
N THR A 92 13.16 -29.21 27.10
CA THR A 92 13.37 -29.33 28.53
C THR A 92 12.30 -28.52 29.26
N GLY A 93 11.83 -29.01 30.42
CA GLY A 93 10.66 -28.48 31.13
C GLY A 93 10.73 -27.01 31.58
N SER A 94 11.84 -26.33 31.33
CA SER A 94 12.09 -24.91 31.61
C SER A 94 11.95 -24.03 30.37
N GLN A 95 10.83 -24.07 29.63
CA GLN A 95 10.54 -23.20 28.47
C GLN A 95 11.70 -23.06 27.45
N GLN A 96 12.57 -24.07 27.39
CA GLN A 96 13.77 -24.10 26.57
C GLN A 96 13.60 -25.18 25.52
N ILE A 97 13.83 -24.81 24.27
CA ILE A 97 13.75 -25.70 23.12
C ILE A 97 15.12 -25.71 22.46
N GLN A 98 15.73 -26.88 22.38
CA GLN A 98 16.99 -27.09 21.70
C GLN A 98 16.71 -27.85 20.41
N VAL A 99 17.31 -27.38 19.32
CA VAL A 99 17.26 -28.00 18.02
C VAL A 99 18.69 -28.30 17.60
N THR A 100 19.02 -29.57 17.49
CA THR A 100 20.36 -30.04 17.15
C THR A 100 20.38 -30.50 15.70
N CYS A 101 21.25 -29.88 14.91
CA CYS A 101 21.46 -30.18 13.49
C CYS A 101 22.97 -30.17 13.19
N ASN A 102 23.52 -31.18 12.52
CA ASN A 102 24.93 -31.20 12.09
C ASN A 102 25.94 -30.81 13.20
N ASN A 103 25.77 -31.34 14.42
CA ASN A 103 26.54 -31.01 15.63
C ASN A 103 26.45 -29.53 16.11
N GLN A 104 25.54 -28.73 15.56
CA GLN A 104 25.20 -27.40 16.06
C GLN A 104 23.91 -27.47 16.87
N VAL A 105 23.91 -26.84 18.05
CA VAL A 105 22.74 -26.78 18.93
C VAL A 105 22.19 -25.36 18.90
N HIS A 106 20.93 -25.24 18.47
CA HIS A 106 20.19 -23.99 18.48
C HIS A 106 19.20 -23.98 19.65
N THR A 107 19.42 -23.09 20.60
CA THR A 107 18.57 -22.97 21.79
C THR A 107 17.61 -21.80 21.67
N PHE A 108 16.36 -22.01 22.03
CA PHE A 108 15.34 -21.00 22.23
C PHE A 108 14.96 -20.97 23.71
N SER A 109 15.12 -19.83 24.37
CA SER A 109 14.66 -19.60 25.75
C SER A 109 13.54 -18.56 25.77
N ALA A 110 12.43 -18.85 26.45
CA ALA A 110 11.29 -17.93 26.54
C ALA A 110 11.58 -16.58 27.23
N THR A 111 12.74 -16.41 27.87
CA THR A 111 13.22 -15.14 28.44
C THR A 111 13.70 -14.13 27.40
N ASP A 112 13.98 -14.55 26.15
CA ASP A 112 14.48 -13.65 25.09
C ASP A 112 13.39 -12.93 24.29
N HIS A 113 12.12 -13.05 24.69
CA HIS A 113 11.02 -12.28 24.11
C HIS A 113 9.99 -11.82 25.17
N GLN A 114 10.45 -11.29 26.31
CA GLN A 114 9.66 -10.26 27.02
C GLN A 114 9.93 -8.88 26.39
N SER A 115 9.40 -8.70 25.19
CA SER A 115 9.06 -7.38 24.64
C SER A 115 8.04 -7.62 23.54
N SER A 116 6.82 -7.13 23.77
CA SER A 116 5.67 -7.10 22.86
C SER A 116 4.75 -8.33 22.73
N ALA A 117 4.38 -8.94 23.86
CA ALA A 117 3.08 -9.59 23.98
C ALA A 117 2.36 -9.11 25.24
N ILE A 118 1.44 -8.16 25.05
CA ILE A 118 0.22 -7.96 25.85
C ILE A 118 0.44 -7.90 27.37
N ILE A 119 0.45 -6.68 27.92
CA ILE A 119 0.01 -6.43 29.30
C ILE A 119 -1.47 -6.83 29.36
N LEU A 120 -1.74 -8.09 29.72
CA LEU A 120 -3.00 -8.52 30.29
C LEU A 120 -2.69 -9.07 31.68
N ALA A 121 -3.00 -8.23 32.66
CA ALA A 121 -3.48 -8.59 33.99
C ALA A 121 -2.77 -9.74 34.72
N THR A 122 -1.63 -9.45 35.36
CA THR A 122 -1.25 -10.15 36.61
C THR A 122 -0.83 -9.22 37.76
N ASN A 123 -0.78 -7.90 37.58
CA ASN A 123 -0.53 -6.95 38.69
C ASN A 123 -1.83 -6.34 39.26
N TRP A 124 -2.89 -7.14 39.37
CA TRP A 124 -4.20 -6.69 39.89
C TRP A 124 -4.49 -7.19 41.31
N LEU A 125 -3.44 -7.47 42.08
CA LEU A 125 -3.52 -7.75 43.52
C LEU A 125 -2.67 -6.80 44.36
N ASP A 126 -2.18 -5.70 43.77
CA ASP A 126 -1.49 -4.67 44.54
C ASP A 126 -2.48 -3.58 44.98
N LYS A 127 -2.81 -3.59 46.29
CA LYS A 127 -3.86 -2.76 46.93
C LYS A 127 -3.65 -1.24 46.81
N LYS A 128 -2.57 -0.77 46.16
CA LYS A 128 -2.16 0.63 46.18
C LYS A 128 -2.68 1.50 45.02
N ASN A 129 -3.21 0.92 43.94
CA ASN A 129 -3.61 1.69 42.74
C ASN A 129 -5.13 1.79 42.47
N TRP A 130 -5.99 1.39 43.42
CA TRP A 130 -7.44 1.40 43.24
C TRP A 130 -8.10 2.79 43.16
N LYS A 131 -7.39 3.88 43.48
CA LYS A 131 -8.01 5.22 43.60
C LYS A 131 -8.04 6.07 42.32
N ARG A 132 -7.72 5.54 41.13
CA ARG A 132 -7.66 6.35 39.89
C ARG A 132 -8.17 5.67 38.60
N THR A 133 -9.17 4.80 38.66
CA THR A 133 -9.88 4.37 37.45
C THR A 133 -11.15 5.20 37.25
N SER A 134 -11.38 5.69 36.03
CA SER A 134 -12.55 6.53 35.74
C SER A 134 -13.83 5.69 35.82
N PRO A 135 -14.97 6.26 36.29
CA PRO A 135 -16.25 5.55 36.38
C PRO A 135 -16.73 4.94 35.05
N ALA A 136 -16.29 5.50 33.92
CA ALA A 136 -16.65 5.00 32.59
C ALA A 136 -16.01 3.64 32.29
N PHE A 137 -14.80 3.38 32.81
CA PHE A 137 -14.11 2.11 32.56
C PHE A 137 -14.76 0.96 33.33
N THR A 138 -15.16 1.19 34.59
CA THR A 138 -15.85 0.19 35.40
C THR A 138 -17.24 -0.12 34.86
N ILE A 139 -17.99 0.90 34.41
CA ILE A 139 -19.30 0.72 33.77
C ILE A 139 -19.17 -0.09 32.46
N SER A 140 -18.17 0.23 31.62
CA SER A 140 -17.93 -0.51 30.38
C SER A 140 -17.56 -1.97 30.64
N PHE A 141 -16.71 -2.23 31.64
CA PHE A 141 -16.30 -3.58 32.00
C PHE A 141 -17.47 -4.43 32.51
N ILE A 142 -18.31 -3.87 33.39
CA ILE A 142 -19.52 -4.53 33.91
C ILE A 142 -20.52 -4.80 32.76
N ALA A 143 -20.70 -3.86 31.84
CA ALA A 143 -21.59 -4.03 30.69
C ALA A 143 -21.14 -5.18 29.77
N HIS A 144 -19.83 -5.34 29.55
CA HIS A 144 -19.30 -6.45 28.75
C HIS A 144 -19.48 -7.81 29.42
N ILE A 145 -19.32 -7.88 30.76
CA ILE A 145 -19.57 -9.13 31.50
C ILE A 145 -21.04 -9.53 31.42
N ILE A 146 -21.97 -8.58 31.60
CA ILE A 146 -23.41 -8.83 31.46
C ILE A 146 -23.75 -9.29 30.03
N PHE A 147 -23.14 -8.70 29.01
CA PHE A 147 -23.35 -9.08 27.62
C PHE A 147 -22.86 -10.50 27.32
N VAL A 148 -21.69 -10.91 27.85
CA VAL A 148 -21.17 -12.27 27.68
C VAL A 148 -22.07 -13.29 28.39
N ILE A 149 -22.55 -12.98 29.60
CA ILE A 149 -23.49 -13.85 30.33
C ILE A 149 -24.83 -13.97 29.57
N TYR A 150 -25.33 -12.87 29.02
CA TYR A 150 -26.55 -12.87 28.22
C TYR A 150 -26.41 -13.76 26.96
N ILE A 151 -25.29 -13.68 26.24
CA ILE A 151 -24.99 -14.54 25.10
C ILE A 151 -24.92 -16.02 25.52
N ALA A 152 -24.23 -16.33 26.62
CA ALA A 152 -24.11 -17.69 27.11
C ALA A 152 -25.46 -18.31 27.50
N LEU A 153 -26.37 -17.50 28.06
CA LEU A 153 -27.73 -17.93 28.43
C LEU A 153 -28.67 -18.05 27.23
N THR A 154 -28.47 -17.29 26.15
CA THR A 154 -29.31 -17.35 24.94
C THR A 154 -28.88 -18.43 23.94
N ILE A 155 -27.61 -18.84 23.93
CA ILE A 155 -27.13 -19.91 23.03
C ILE A 155 -27.51 -21.29 23.56
N LYS A 156 -27.64 -21.47 24.88
CA LYS A 156 -28.00 -22.77 25.49
C LYS A 156 -29.43 -23.25 25.19
N THR A 157 -30.31 -22.39 24.67
CA THR A 157 -31.74 -22.71 24.46
C THR A 157 -32.12 -22.99 23.00
N LYS A 158 -31.16 -23.00 22.05
CA LYS A 158 -31.46 -23.15 20.61
C LYS A 158 -30.58 -24.17 19.86
N VAL A 159 -30.14 -25.23 20.52
CA VAL A 159 -29.49 -26.36 19.82
C VAL A 159 -30.46 -27.55 19.82
N PRO A 160 -31.08 -27.91 18.68
CA PRO A 160 -31.84 -29.14 18.55
C PRO A 160 -30.88 -30.33 18.61
N SER A 161 -31.14 -31.25 19.53
CA SER A 161 -30.43 -32.52 19.69
C SER A 161 -31.03 -33.58 18.78
N GLU A 162 -30.93 -33.41 17.45
CA GLU A 162 -31.27 -34.47 16.51
C GLU A 162 -30.06 -34.82 15.64
N SER A 163 -29.56 -36.04 15.84
CA SER A 163 -28.54 -36.67 15.02
C SER A 163 -29.13 -37.11 13.68
N ILE A 164 -28.65 -36.52 12.58
CA ILE A 164 -28.99 -36.97 11.23
C ILE A 164 -28.08 -38.17 10.88
N PRO A 165 -28.62 -39.38 10.63
CA PRO A 165 -27.82 -40.50 10.16
C PRO A 165 -27.44 -40.28 8.69
N ILE A 166 -26.15 -40.09 8.42
CA ILE A 166 -25.61 -40.02 7.07
C ILE A 166 -25.35 -41.46 6.59
N ASN A 167 -26.20 -41.98 5.72
CA ASN A 167 -25.88 -43.18 4.95
C ASN A 167 -24.88 -42.82 3.85
N MET A 168 -23.65 -43.33 3.96
CA MET A 168 -22.64 -43.20 2.91
C MET A 168 -22.98 -44.13 1.75
N ILE A 169 -23.43 -43.55 0.63
CA ILE A 169 -23.50 -44.24 -0.64
C ILE A 169 -22.09 -44.23 -1.25
N ASN A 170 -21.48 -45.40 -1.40
CA ASN A 170 -20.21 -45.57 -2.10
C ASN A 170 -20.42 -45.32 -3.60
N ALA A 171 -20.01 -44.14 -4.08
CA ALA A 171 -19.87 -43.90 -5.51
C ALA A 171 -18.63 -44.65 -6.05
N PRO A 172 -18.72 -45.42 -7.14
CA PRO A 172 -17.56 -46.06 -7.73
C PRO A 172 -16.60 -45.02 -8.31
N LEU A 173 -15.31 -45.26 -8.12
CA LEU A 173 -14.21 -44.40 -8.58
C LEU A 173 -14.28 -44.19 -10.11
N PRO A 174 -14.08 -42.96 -10.62
CA PRO A 174 -14.09 -42.70 -12.04
C PRO A 174 -12.94 -43.42 -12.73
N THR A 175 -13.28 -44.21 -13.75
CA THR A 175 -12.31 -44.91 -14.59
C THR A 175 -11.55 -43.88 -15.43
N ILE A 176 -10.28 -43.62 -15.08
CA ILE A 176 -9.42 -42.73 -15.84
C ILE A 176 -9.05 -43.44 -17.15
N ARG A 177 -9.75 -43.10 -18.26
CA ARG A 177 -9.28 -43.45 -19.60
C ARG A 177 -8.00 -42.65 -19.88
N ARG A 178 -6.84 -43.32 -19.80
CA ARG A 178 -5.57 -42.80 -20.30
C ARG A 178 -5.63 -42.68 -21.81
N VAL A 179 -5.93 -41.49 -22.32
CA VAL A 179 -5.71 -41.16 -23.72
C VAL A 179 -4.19 -41.06 -23.94
N LYS A 180 -3.62 -41.96 -24.77
CA LYS A 180 -2.23 -41.83 -25.23
C LYS A 180 -2.11 -40.49 -25.99
N LYS A 181 -1.20 -39.62 -25.55
CA LYS A 181 -0.87 -38.39 -26.28
C LYS A 181 -0.42 -38.77 -27.70
N PRO A 182 -0.87 -38.06 -28.75
CA PRO A 182 -0.36 -38.30 -30.10
C PRO A 182 1.14 -38.01 -30.11
N ILE A 183 1.90 -38.93 -30.70
CA ILE A 183 3.31 -38.75 -31.00
C ILE A 183 3.37 -37.68 -32.08
N VAL A 184 3.84 -36.48 -31.71
CA VAL A 184 4.17 -35.45 -32.68
C VAL A 184 5.54 -35.83 -33.23
N ASP A 185 5.58 -36.31 -34.48
CA ASP A 185 6.84 -36.45 -35.19
C ASP A 185 7.52 -35.10 -35.24
N ARG A 186 8.70 -35.05 -34.64
CA ARG A 186 9.54 -33.86 -34.60
C ARG A 186 10.08 -33.67 -36.02
N VAL A 187 9.36 -32.92 -36.85
CA VAL A 187 9.88 -32.45 -38.13
C VAL A 187 11.09 -31.58 -37.83
N GLN A 188 12.29 -32.16 -37.97
CA GLN A 188 13.51 -31.38 -37.99
C GLN A 188 13.44 -30.45 -39.20
N ARG A 189 13.29 -29.16 -38.94
CA ARG A 189 13.38 -28.14 -39.97
C ARG A 189 14.83 -28.11 -40.44
N ARG A 190 15.13 -28.84 -41.53
CA ARG A 190 16.40 -28.74 -42.25
C ARG A 190 16.47 -27.31 -42.81
N VAL A 191 17.25 -26.45 -42.16
CA VAL A 191 17.58 -25.12 -42.69
C VAL A 191 18.39 -25.34 -43.96
N THR A 192 17.73 -25.23 -45.11
CA THR A 192 18.41 -25.17 -46.41
C THR A 192 18.85 -23.72 -46.58
N LEU A 193 20.16 -23.46 -46.50
CA LEU A 193 20.73 -22.19 -46.90
C LEU A 193 20.42 -21.98 -48.38
N LYS A 194 19.62 -20.95 -48.71
CA LYS A 194 19.47 -20.49 -50.09
C LYS A 194 20.81 -19.88 -50.54
N PRO A 195 21.42 -20.34 -51.63
CA PRO A 195 22.51 -19.62 -52.25
C PRO A 195 21.96 -18.47 -53.11
N SER A 196 22.79 -17.44 -53.29
CA SER A 196 22.63 -16.26 -54.17
C SER A 196 22.01 -15.00 -53.56
N LEU A 197 22.86 -14.21 -52.90
CA LEU A 197 22.95 -12.79 -53.21
C LEU A 197 24.37 -12.48 -53.67
N ARG A 198 24.43 -12.05 -54.92
CA ARG A 198 25.57 -11.73 -55.75
C ARG A 198 26.39 -10.61 -55.10
N LYS A 199 27.69 -10.83 -54.87
CA LYS A 199 28.64 -9.77 -54.54
C LYS A 199 28.79 -8.85 -55.75
N THR A 200 28.49 -7.57 -55.59
CA THR A 200 28.99 -6.51 -56.48
C THR A 200 30.45 -6.20 -56.12
N PRO A 201 31.34 -5.93 -57.09
CA PRO A 201 32.75 -5.68 -56.83
C PRO A 201 32.95 -4.25 -56.31
N GLN A 202 33.58 -4.10 -55.15
CA GLN A 202 34.25 -2.84 -54.77
C GLN A 202 35.65 -2.80 -55.42
N PRO A 203 36.09 -1.66 -55.95
CA PRO A 203 37.41 -1.52 -56.56
C PRO A 203 38.52 -1.56 -55.51
N GLN A 204 39.61 -2.24 -55.87
CA GLN A 204 40.82 -2.42 -55.09
C GLN A 204 41.52 -1.07 -54.82
N VAL A 205 41.95 -0.85 -53.58
CA VAL A 205 43.04 0.07 -53.26
C VAL A 205 44.15 -0.76 -52.60
N GLN A 206 45.31 -0.77 -53.26
CA GLN A 206 46.52 -1.46 -52.86
C GLN A 206 47.04 -0.93 -51.52
N ILE A 207 47.38 -1.87 -50.64
CA ILE A 207 48.14 -1.62 -49.41
C ILE A 207 49.63 -1.67 -49.78
N THR A 208 50.33 -0.56 -49.59
CA THR A 208 51.80 -0.53 -49.52
C THR A 208 52.16 -0.25 -48.07
N ALA A 209 52.83 -1.21 -47.42
CA ALA A 209 53.39 -1.02 -46.08
C ALA A 209 54.58 -0.05 -46.15
N PRO A 210 54.88 0.65 -45.03
CA PRO A 210 56.22 0.48 -44.51
C PRO A 210 56.31 0.26 -42.99
N THR A 211 57.45 -0.34 -42.70
CA THR A 211 58.10 -0.84 -41.50
C THR A 211 58.20 0.11 -40.30
N GLN A 212 58.19 -0.51 -39.12
CA GLN A 212 58.67 -0.14 -37.77
C GLN A 212 59.38 1.21 -37.58
N VAL A 213 59.00 1.96 -36.52
CA VAL A 213 59.91 2.43 -35.43
C VAL A 213 59.08 2.60 -34.14
N ALA A 214 59.64 2.15 -33.03
CA ALA A 214 59.11 2.33 -31.68
C ALA A 214 59.42 3.73 -31.12
N GLU A 215 58.47 4.36 -30.41
CA GLU A 215 58.84 5.33 -29.38
C GLU A 215 57.78 5.46 -28.28
N THR A 216 58.26 5.36 -27.04
CA THR A 216 57.55 5.43 -25.77
C THR A 216 57.28 6.90 -25.42
N ALA A 217 56.02 7.31 -25.20
CA ALA A 217 55.75 8.61 -24.56
C ALA A 217 54.42 8.64 -23.78
N LYS A 218 54.56 8.45 -22.46
CA LYS A 218 53.91 9.11 -21.32
C LYS A 218 52.46 9.63 -21.43
N LEU A 219 51.67 9.21 -20.42
CA LEU A 219 50.51 9.94 -19.90
C LEU A 219 50.81 11.44 -19.70
N SER A 220 49.90 12.29 -20.17
CA SER A 220 49.64 13.60 -19.59
C SER A 220 48.14 13.89 -19.64
N ALA A 221 47.58 14.20 -18.49
CA ALA A 221 46.24 14.75 -18.37
C ALA A 221 46.30 16.25 -18.68
N ALA A 222 45.50 16.70 -19.66
CA ALA A 222 45.25 18.12 -19.88
C ALA A 222 43.73 18.36 -20.07
N PRO A 223 43.20 19.50 -19.57
CA PRO A 223 41.77 19.70 -19.38
C PRO A 223 41.10 20.16 -20.68
N ILE A 224 39.90 19.64 -20.93
CA ILE A 224 39.04 20.13 -22.01
C ILE A 224 38.50 21.50 -21.60
N HIS A 225 39.06 22.57 -22.18
CA HIS A 225 38.45 23.89 -22.15
C HIS A 225 37.23 23.90 -23.09
N GLN A 226 36.03 23.89 -22.51
CA GLN A 226 34.80 24.26 -23.22
C GLN A 226 34.73 25.79 -23.30
N ASN A 227 34.97 26.35 -24.49
CA ASN A 227 34.65 27.73 -24.77
C ASN A 227 33.13 27.91 -24.83
N PHE A 228 32.57 28.50 -23.78
CA PHE A 228 31.22 29.06 -23.77
C PHE A 228 31.23 30.35 -24.62
N SER A 229 30.49 30.35 -25.72
CA SER A 229 30.11 31.61 -26.40
C SER A 229 28.89 32.20 -25.69
N ARG A 230 29.04 33.41 -25.15
CA ARG A 230 27.93 34.21 -24.61
C ARG A 230 27.20 34.89 -25.78
N ASN A 231 25.87 34.79 -25.76
CA ASN A 231 24.92 35.67 -26.46
C ASN A 231 24.88 35.62 -28.01
N PRO A 232 23.77 35.18 -28.62
CA PRO A 232 23.35 35.73 -29.91
C PRO A 232 22.53 37.00 -29.70
N GLU A 233 22.94 38.07 -30.39
CA GLU A 233 22.28 39.38 -30.44
C GLU A 233 20.79 39.27 -30.81
N LEU A 234 19.95 39.93 -30.03
CA LEU A 234 18.54 40.18 -30.33
C LEU A 234 18.45 41.40 -31.27
N PRO A 235 17.63 41.37 -32.34
CA PRO A 235 17.39 42.56 -33.14
C PRO A 235 16.60 43.60 -32.35
N ASP A 236 17.10 44.85 -32.37
CA ASP A 236 16.49 46.04 -31.78
C ASP A 236 15.04 46.21 -32.26
N ARG A 237 14.09 45.97 -31.36
CA ARG A 237 12.73 46.50 -31.47
C ARG A 237 12.53 47.52 -30.37
N ILE A 238 12.48 48.79 -30.78
CA ILE A 238 12.02 49.91 -29.95
C ILE A 238 10.59 49.59 -29.50
N PRO A 239 10.29 49.50 -28.19
CA PRO A 239 8.92 49.33 -27.73
C PRO A 239 8.15 50.65 -27.87
N ASP A 240 6.98 50.61 -28.51
CA ASP A 240 6.01 51.70 -28.42
C ASP A 240 5.60 51.92 -26.94
N PRO A 241 5.43 53.17 -26.48
CA PRO A 241 4.98 53.44 -25.11
C PRO A 241 3.52 53.02 -24.96
N MET A 242 3.27 51.83 -24.41
CA MET A 242 1.94 51.45 -23.95
C MET A 242 1.54 52.27 -22.72
N SER A 243 0.64 53.21 -22.94
CA SER A 243 -0.03 54.00 -21.90
C SER A 243 -0.97 53.13 -21.06
N THR A 244 -0.82 53.18 -19.73
CA THR A 244 -1.73 52.56 -18.75
C THR A 244 -2.88 53.47 -18.32
N THR A 245 -3.44 54.24 -19.26
CA THR A 245 -4.61 55.07 -18.97
C THR A 245 -5.89 54.33 -19.39
N ALA A 246 -6.46 53.55 -18.47
CA ALA A 246 -7.87 53.16 -18.59
C ALA A 246 -8.74 54.41 -18.40
N LYS A 247 -9.39 54.87 -19.47
CA LYS A 247 -10.41 55.93 -19.42
C LYS A 247 -11.62 55.41 -18.63
N LEU A 248 -11.80 55.93 -17.41
CA LEU A 248 -13.03 55.83 -16.64
C LEU A 248 -14.15 56.61 -17.36
N PRO A 249 -15.31 56.01 -17.66
CA PRO A 249 -16.48 56.79 -18.01
C PRO A 249 -17.05 57.44 -16.75
N ALA A 250 -16.85 58.76 -16.62
CA ALA A 250 -17.59 59.59 -15.70
C ALA A 250 -19.06 59.67 -16.15
N LYS A 251 -19.95 58.97 -15.44
CA LYS A 251 -21.38 59.33 -15.29
C LYS A 251 -22.02 58.47 -14.20
N THR A 252 -22.17 59.07 -13.03
CA THR A 252 -23.02 58.61 -11.94
C THR A 252 -24.47 58.59 -12.43
N ARG A 253 -25.06 57.41 -12.61
CA ARG A 253 -26.51 57.23 -12.65
C ARG A 253 -26.90 56.34 -11.49
N GLU A 254 -27.64 56.93 -10.57
CA GLU A 254 -28.32 56.29 -9.46
C GLU A 254 -29.21 55.15 -9.98
N TYR A 255 -28.96 53.94 -9.49
CA TYR A 255 -29.96 52.88 -9.50
C TYR A 255 -30.31 52.55 -8.05
N THR A 256 -31.38 53.18 -7.59
CA THR A 256 -32.08 52.87 -6.35
C THR A 256 -32.76 51.51 -6.49
N LEU A 257 -32.25 50.49 -5.78
CA LEU A 257 -33.00 49.24 -5.56
C LEU A 257 -33.58 49.26 -4.14
N LYS A 258 -34.91 49.34 -4.10
CA LYS A 258 -35.78 49.26 -2.92
C LYS A 258 -35.45 48.01 -2.09
N ARG A 259 -35.14 48.23 -0.81
CA ARG A 259 -35.04 47.21 0.23
C ARG A 259 -36.44 46.93 0.78
N SER A 260 -36.86 45.66 0.77
CA SER A 260 -38.11 45.23 1.43
C SER A 260 -37.95 45.31 2.94
N GLY A 261 -38.89 45.98 3.60
CA GLY A 261 -38.96 46.10 5.05
C GLY A 261 -39.29 44.79 5.75
N GLY A 262 -38.58 44.54 6.84
CA GLY A 262 -38.84 43.47 7.80
C GLY A 262 -38.03 43.74 9.06
N SER A 263 -38.67 44.33 10.07
CA SER A 263 -38.08 44.67 11.36
C SER A 263 -37.58 43.44 12.12
N PRO A 264 -36.38 43.46 12.72
CA PRO A 264 -36.04 42.56 13.82
C PRO A 264 -36.35 43.22 15.16
N THR A 265 -37.24 42.59 15.91
CA THR A 265 -37.56 42.88 17.31
C THR A 265 -36.33 42.63 18.19
N LYS A 266 -35.97 43.64 18.99
CA LYS A 266 -34.97 43.60 20.05
C LYS A 266 -35.33 42.54 21.11
N ILE A 267 -34.37 41.72 21.53
CA ILE A 267 -34.35 41.15 22.89
C ILE A 267 -32.97 41.43 23.51
N LYS A 268 -33.05 41.90 24.77
CA LYS A 268 -32.00 42.53 25.56
C LYS A 268 -30.94 41.54 26.05
N SER A 269 -29.70 42.03 26.08
CA SER A 269 -28.59 41.53 26.89
C SER A 269 -28.93 41.59 28.37
N GLY A 270 -28.72 40.48 29.09
CA GLY A 270 -28.79 40.37 30.53
C GLY A 270 -27.53 39.70 31.07
N SER A 271 -26.73 40.45 31.81
CA SER A 271 -25.58 40.00 32.60
C SER A 271 -26.04 39.18 33.82
N GLY A 272 -25.37 38.07 34.14
CA GLY A 272 -25.63 37.33 35.38
C GLY A 272 -24.70 36.14 35.65
N LEU A 273 -23.63 36.43 36.40
CA LEU A 273 -22.94 35.64 37.44
C LEU A 273 -22.64 34.13 37.27
N LYS A 274 -21.35 33.81 37.43
CA LYS A 274 -20.81 32.48 37.77
C LYS A 274 -21.29 32.04 39.16
N THR A 275 -21.81 30.82 39.27
CA THR A 275 -21.62 29.96 40.46
C THR A 275 -21.44 28.51 40.03
N GLY A 276 -20.37 27.88 40.52
CA GLY A 276 -20.18 26.44 40.41
C GLY A 276 -20.72 25.73 41.64
N ARG A 277 -21.42 24.61 41.45
CA ARG A 277 -21.30 23.42 42.31
C ARG A 277 -22.10 22.24 41.75
N PHE A 278 -21.46 21.09 41.88
CA PHE A 278 -21.89 19.73 41.59
C PHE A 278 -23.22 19.32 42.26
N ARG A 279 -24.03 18.48 41.60
CA ARG A 279 -24.29 17.08 42.03
C ARG A 279 -25.09 16.28 41.00
N ALA A 280 -24.87 14.96 41.11
CA ALA A 280 -25.32 13.88 40.24
C ALA A 280 -26.66 13.24 40.69
N GLN A 281 -27.04 12.19 39.94
CA GLN A 281 -28.14 11.22 40.12
C GLN A 281 -29.50 11.69 39.56
N SER A 282 -30.31 10.86 38.91
CA SER A 282 -30.53 9.42 39.12
C SER A 282 -31.08 8.74 37.86
N GLN A 283 -30.76 7.46 37.69
CA GLN A 283 -31.43 6.53 36.79
C GLN A 283 -32.91 6.32 37.19
N GLY A 284 -33.72 6.03 36.18
CA GLY A 284 -35.00 5.33 36.26
C GLY A 284 -35.73 5.50 34.93
N ARG A 285 -36.37 4.53 34.30
CA ARG A 285 -36.52 3.08 34.49
C ARG A 285 -37.07 2.57 33.14
N LYS A 286 -36.89 1.28 32.86
CA LYS A 286 -37.50 0.59 31.72
C LYS A 286 -39.04 0.62 31.80
N ASP A 287 -39.65 0.48 30.62
CA ASP A 287 -41.02 0.05 30.32
C ASP A 287 -42.09 1.15 30.09
N SER A 288 -42.28 1.49 28.81
CA SER A 288 -43.62 1.52 28.21
C SER A 288 -43.51 1.47 26.68
N LYS A 289 -43.99 0.37 26.10
CA LYS A 289 -44.49 0.35 24.72
C LYS A 289 -45.88 0.99 24.74
N GLY A 290 -46.21 1.78 23.72
CA GLY A 290 -47.61 2.06 23.40
C GLY A 290 -47.90 3.49 22.95
N ILE A 291 -47.81 3.70 21.64
CA ILE A 291 -48.74 4.44 20.78
C ILE A 291 -49.47 5.62 21.45
N SER A 292 -48.98 6.84 21.18
CA SER A 292 -49.83 8.02 21.04
C SER A 292 -49.36 8.74 19.78
N SER A 293 -49.96 8.29 18.69
CA SER A 293 -49.99 8.93 17.39
C SER A 293 -50.67 10.30 17.48
N ILE A 294 -50.18 11.22 16.63
CA ILE A 294 -50.90 12.36 16.04
C ILE A 294 -51.16 13.53 17.00
N LEU A 295 -50.25 14.52 16.97
CA LEU A 295 -50.59 15.83 16.42
C LEU A 295 -49.30 16.55 15.98
N GLU A 296 -49.35 17.06 14.76
CA GLU A 296 -48.40 17.91 14.02
C GLU A 296 -47.76 19.02 14.89
N THR A 297 -46.63 19.69 14.61
CA THR A 297 -45.88 20.01 13.40
C THR A 297 -44.62 20.75 13.88
N THR A 298 -43.46 20.49 13.29
CA THR A 298 -42.50 21.51 12.80
C THR A 298 -41.31 20.78 12.18
N GLY A 299 -41.37 20.62 10.86
CA GLY A 299 -40.40 19.90 10.05
C GLY A 299 -39.04 20.61 9.93
N ALA A 300 -38.18 20.43 10.94
CA ALA A 300 -36.82 20.98 10.91
C ALA A 300 -35.70 19.93 11.14
N THR A 301 -36.01 18.68 11.48
CA THR A 301 -34.97 17.69 11.84
C THR A 301 -34.71 16.61 10.78
N ASP A 302 -35.70 16.27 9.95
CA ASP A 302 -35.55 15.20 8.94
C ASP A 302 -35.01 15.70 7.58
N SER A 303 -35.16 16.98 7.27
CA SER A 303 -34.65 17.59 6.03
C SER A 303 -33.13 17.76 6.01
N ALA A 304 -32.50 17.92 7.18
CA ALA A 304 -31.05 18.09 7.30
C ALA A 304 -30.28 16.78 7.04
N ASN A 305 -30.81 15.64 7.52
CA ASN A 305 -30.17 14.33 7.30
C ASN A 305 -30.43 13.75 5.90
N LEU A 306 -31.62 14.01 5.32
CA LEU A 306 -31.92 13.62 3.94
C LEU A 306 -31.22 14.49 2.90
N SER A 307 -30.94 15.76 3.19
CA SER A 307 -30.17 16.62 2.30
C SER A 307 -28.69 16.29 2.33
N ALA A 308 -28.08 16.08 3.51
CA ALA A 308 -26.66 15.74 3.63
C ALA A 308 -26.31 14.37 3.00
N SER A 309 -27.15 13.35 3.20
CA SER A 309 -26.95 12.02 2.59
C SER A 309 -27.08 12.06 1.06
N LYS A 310 -28.13 12.71 0.53
CA LYS A 310 -28.27 12.93 -0.92
C LYS A 310 -27.12 13.75 -1.51
N PHE A 311 -26.61 14.76 -0.79
CA PHE A 311 -25.48 15.56 -1.26
C PHE A 311 -24.17 14.76 -1.29
N GLN A 312 -23.95 13.85 -0.34
CA GLN A 312 -22.80 12.94 -0.35
C GLN A 312 -22.91 11.91 -1.47
N ASP A 313 -24.12 11.41 -1.77
CA ASP A 313 -24.36 10.51 -2.91
C ASP A 313 -24.10 11.21 -4.27
N LEU A 314 -24.33 12.53 -4.35
CA LEU A 314 -24.02 13.32 -5.56
C LEU A 314 -22.50 13.50 -5.79
N ILE A 315 -21.69 13.47 -4.72
CA ILE A 315 -20.23 13.65 -4.80
C ILE A 315 -19.57 12.28 -4.69
N LYS A 316 -20.10 11.30 -5.41
CA LYS A 316 -19.54 9.95 -5.47
C LYS A 316 -19.43 9.50 -6.93
N VAL A 317 -18.19 9.26 -7.38
CA VAL A 317 -17.92 8.53 -8.62
C VAL A 317 -18.66 7.19 -8.63
N PRO A 318 -19.48 6.90 -9.66
CA PRO A 318 -20.23 5.63 -9.78
C PRO A 318 -19.31 4.41 -9.64
N ASP A 319 -19.70 3.39 -8.88
CA ASP A 319 -18.82 2.27 -8.48
C ASP A 319 -18.23 1.47 -9.66
N ASN A 320 -18.84 1.55 -10.84
CA ASN A 320 -18.48 0.84 -12.06
C ASN A 320 -17.59 1.64 -13.04
N ARG A 321 -17.01 2.78 -12.64
CA ARG A 321 -16.11 3.56 -13.51
C ARG A 321 -14.92 4.15 -12.76
N LEU A 322 -13.84 4.48 -13.46
CA LEU A 322 -12.81 5.35 -12.91
C LEU A 322 -13.19 6.83 -13.06
N GLY A 323 -12.53 7.69 -12.29
CA GLY A 323 -12.70 9.13 -12.37
C GLY A 323 -12.60 9.80 -11.00
N ALA A 324 -12.77 11.12 -11.01
CA ALA A 324 -12.92 11.91 -9.81
C ALA A 324 -14.01 12.96 -9.95
N ILE A 325 -14.52 13.45 -8.83
CA ILE A 325 -15.43 14.59 -8.73
C ILE A 325 -14.85 15.51 -7.66
N ILE A 326 -14.71 16.80 -7.99
CA ILE A 326 -14.28 17.84 -7.06
C ILE A 326 -15.26 18.99 -7.10
N VAL A 327 -15.69 19.46 -5.93
CA VAL A 327 -16.67 20.55 -5.79
C VAL A 327 -16.27 21.48 -4.66
N GLY A 328 -16.75 22.72 -4.70
CA GLY A 328 -16.48 23.73 -3.68
C GLY A 328 -15.35 24.68 -4.05
N GLN A 329 -14.86 25.42 -3.07
CA GLN A 329 -13.86 26.49 -3.24
C GLN A 329 -12.93 26.57 -2.02
N GLY A 330 -11.66 26.90 -2.25
CA GLY A 330 -10.68 27.12 -1.17
C GLY A 330 -10.55 25.94 -0.21
N LYS A 331 -10.76 26.18 1.09
CA LYS A 331 -10.63 25.14 2.13
C LYS A 331 -11.89 24.27 2.30
N ASP A 332 -13.02 24.64 1.69
CA ASP A 332 -14.27 23.89 1.76
C ASP A 332 -14.43 22.88 0.60
N VAL A 333 -13.35 22.64 -0.14
CA VAL A 333 -13.33 21.68 -1.23
C VAL A 333 -13.57 20.26 -0.71
N GLN A 334 -14.45 19.56 -1.41
CA GLN A 334 -14.83 18.18 -1.14
C GLN A 334 -14.90 17.40 -2.45
N GLY A 335 -14.82 16.08 -2.38
CA GLY A 335 -14.75 15.28 -3.59
C GLY A 335 -14.70 13.78 -3.35
N HIS A 336 -14.73 13.04 -4.46
CA HIS A 336 -14.45 11.62 -4.47
C HIS A 336 -13.50 11.29 -5.61
N ILE A 337 -12.47 10.49 -5.36
CA ILE A 337 -11.51 10.04 -6.37
C ILE A 337 -11.31 8.54 -6.28
N ARG A 338 -11.35 7.87 -7.43
CA ARG A 338 -11.03 6.44 -7.49
C ARG A 338 -9.57 6.23 -7.87
N LEU A 339 -8.83 5.56 -6.99
CA LEU A 339 -7.40 5.33 -7.13
C LEU A 339 -7.16 3.96 -7.78
N ILE A 340 -6.15 3.88 -8.64
CA ILE A 340 -5.72 2.63 -9.26
C ILE A 340 -4.20 2.48 -9.17
N ARG A 341 -3.75 1.26 -8.92
CA ARG A 341 -2.35 0.86 -9.01
C ARG A 341 -2.06 0.23 -10.37
N LEU A 342 -0.91 0.56 -10.93
CA LEU A 342 -0.42 -0.09 -12.14
C LEU A 342 0.06 -1.50 -11.82
N LYS A 343 -0.52 -2.50 -12.48
CA LYS A 343 -0.02 -3.87 -12.50
C LYS A 343 0.95 -4.04 -13.67
N HIS A 344 2.24 -3.85 -13.42
CA HIS A 344 3.30 -4.00 -14.42
C HIS A 344 4.16 -5.25 -14.16
N SER A 345 4.88 -5.70 -15.18
CA SER A 345 5.86 -6.80 -15.10
C SER A 345 7.29 -6.34 -14.85
N LEU A 346 7.56 -5.04 -14.69
CA LEU A 346 8.93 -4.54 -14.50
C LEU A 346 9.53 -4.86 -13.13
N SER A 347 8.70 -4.98 -12.08
CA SER A 347 9.12 -5.30 -10.71
C SER A 347 7.90 -5.79 -9.89
N ASP A 348 8.03 -5.88 -8.57
CA ASP A 348 6.94 -6.19 -7.63
C ASP A 348 5.97 -5.01 -7.48
N TRP A 349 5.14 -4.82 -8.51
CA TRP A 349 4.11 -3.78 -8.61
C TRP A 349 3.19 -3.64 -7.38
N TRP A 350 3.06 -4.70 -6.59
CA TRP A 350 2.18 -4.79 -5.41
C TRP A 350 2.84 -4.32 -4.10
N GLN A 351 4.08 -3.84 -4.14
CA GLN A 351 4.83 -3.40 -2.98
C GLN A 351 4.11 -2.30 -2.19
N ASP A 352 4.33 -2.29 -0.87
CA ASP A 352 3.64 -1.40 0.08
C ASP A 352 2.10 -1.52 -0.04
N PRO A 353 1.56 -2.72 0.27
CA PRO A 353 0.15 -3.03 0.05
C PRO A 353 -0.81 -2.25 0.96
N THR A 354 -0.34 -1.75 2.10
CA THR A 354 -1.15 -0.97 3.06
C THR A 354 -0.96 0.55 2.94
N ALA A 355 -0.03 1.02 2.13
CA ALA A 355 0.26 2.44 1.92
C ALA A 355 -0.94 3.24 1.40
N ILE A 356 -1.54 2.82 0.27
CA ILE A 356 -2.73 3.51 -0.28
C ILE A 356 -3.93 3.37 0.66
N PRO A 357 -4.24 2.20 1.25
CA PRO A 357 -5.27 2.09 2.29
C PRO A 357 -5.08 3.03 3.48
N SER A 358 -3.85 3.13 4.00
CA SER A 358 -3.50 4.05 5.08
C SER A 358 -3.72 5.51 4.68
N PHE A 359 -3.34 5.86 3.45
CA PHE A 359 -3.56 7.19 2.89
C PHE A 359 -5.05 7.51 2.71
N MET A 360 -5.88 6.54 2.29
CA MET A 360 -7.34 6.73 2.22
C MET A 360 -7.94 7.04 3.60
N THR A 361 -7.49 6.36 4.66
CA THR A 361 -7.87 6.68 6.05
C THR A 361 -7.45 8.10 6.42
N TRP A 362 -6.20 8.47 6.14
CA TRP A 362 -5.70 9.83 6.39
C TRP A 362 -6.57 10.90 5.71
N LEU A 363 -6.92 10.72 4.44
CA LEU A 363 -7.80 11.64 3.70
C LEU A 363 -9.16 11.76 4.38
N GLY A 364 -9.73 10.62 4.81
CA GLY A 364 -11.02 10.57 5.50
C GLY A 364 -11.03 11.32 6.83
N ASP A 365 -9.90 11.33 7.54
CA ASP A 365 -9.73 11.95 8.85
C ASP A 365 -9.36 13.45 8.77
N HIS A 366 -8.68 13.88 7.69
CA HIS A 366 -8.08 15.22 7.61
C HIS A 366 -8.68 16.12 6.52
N THR A 367 -9.54 15.58 5.65
CA THR A 367 -10.11 16.32 4.51
C THR A 367 -11.56 15.91 4.25
N ARG A 368 -12.23 16.64 3.37
CA ARG A 368 -13.53 16.24 2.81
C ARG A 368 -13.40 15.46 1.49
N LEU A 369 -12.18 15.11 1.10
CA LEU A 369 -11.92 14.23 -0.04
C LEU A 369 -12.04 12.78 0.39
N LYS A 370 -12.91 12.03 -0.27
CA LYS A 370 -12.99 10.58 -0.13
C LYS A 370 -12.22 9.90 -1.26
N ALA A 371 -11.65 8.74 -0.96
CA ALA A 371 -10.95 7.93 -1.93
C ALA A 371 -11.30 6.45 -1.74
N ASP A 372 -11.33 5.70 -2.84
CA ASP A 372 -11.50 4.26 -2.81
C ASP A 372 -10.64 3.57 -3.90
N MET A 373 -10.45 2.25 -3.75
CA MET A 373 -9.77 1.38 -4.72
C MET A 373 -10.69 0.24 -5.19
N LYS A 374 -12.01 0.44 -5.22
CA LYS A 374 -12.98 -0.65 -5.42
C LYS A 374 -13.05 -1.12 -6.88
N PHE A 375 -12.81 -0.23 -7.83
CA PHE A 375 -12.88 -0.57 -9.25
C PHE A 375 -11.78 -1.57 -9.64
N ALA A 376 -12.19 -2.66 -10.29
CA ALA A 376 -11.31 -3.74 -10.73
C ALA A 376 -10.36 -4.30 -9.66
N GLY A 377 -10.75 -4.24 -8.38
CA GLY A 377 -9.89 -4.68 -7.27
C GLY A 377 -8.69 -3.75 -6.99
N GLY A 378 -8.71 -2.52 -7.52
CA GLY A 378 -7.73 -1.47 -7.21
C GLY A 378 -6.45 -1.52 -8.04
N ALA A 379 -6.35 -2.45 -9.00
CA ALA A 379 -5.18 -2.56 -9.87
C ALA A 379 -5.56 -3.01 -11.28
N LEU A 380 -4.93 -2.40 -12.29
CA LEU A 380 -5.10 -2.76 -13.70
C LEU A 380 -3.75 -2.74 -14.42
N PRO A 381 -3.55 -3.59 -15.45
CA PRO A 381 -2.41 -3.46 -16.36
C PRO A 381 -2.68 -2.39 -17.43
N LEU A 382 -1.62 -1.89 -18.07
CA LEU A 382 -1.74 -0.94 -19.19
C LEU A 382 -2.44 -1.53 -20.43
N THR A 383 -2.46 -2.86 -20.54
CA THR A 383 -3.20 -3.57 -21.59
C THR A 383 -4.73 -3.56 -21.38
N ASP A 384 -5.23 -3.18 -20.21
CA ASP A 384 -6.67 -2.95 -19.99
C ASP A 384 -6.98 -1.47 -20.19
N LYS A 385 -7.68 -1.14 -21.29
CA LYS A 385 -8.03 0.24 -21.66
C LYS A 385 -8.81 1.00 -20.58
N LYS A 386 -9.49 0.31 -19.65
CA LYS A 386 -10.19 0.97 -18.54
C LYS A 386 -9.24 1.77 -17.64
N ILE A 387 -7.96 1.40 -17.56
CA ILE A 387 -6.98 2.14 -16.76
C ILE A 387 -6.77 3.56 -17.26
N LEU A 388 -7.04 3.82 -18.55
CA LEU A 388 -6.84 5.12 -19.19
C LEU A 388 -7.81 6.19 -18.66
N ASP A 389 -8.90 5.76 -18.02
CA ASP A 389 -9.87 6.62 -17.35
C ASP A 389 -9.45 6.96 -15.91
N ALA A 390 -8.29 6.50 -15.42
CA ALA A 390 -7.82 6.86 -14.09
C ALA A 390 -7.47 8.36 -14.02
N PRO A 391 -7.87 9.09 -12.96
CA PRO A 391 -7.31 10.44 -12.73
C PRO A 391 -5.82 10.39 -12.44
N ILE A 392 -5.40 9.35 -11.70
CA ILE A 392 -4.02 9.08 -11.29
C ILE A 392 -3.76 7.57 -11.25
N ILE A 393 -2.59 7.17 -11.73
CA ILE A 393 -2.05 5.81 -11.65
C ILE A 393 -0.86 5.83 -10.67
N PHE A 394 -0.88 4.93 -9.69
CA PHE A 394 0.25 4.68 -8.78
C PHE A 394 1.12 3.54 -9.30
N MET A 395 2.42 3.76 -9.42
CA MET A 395 3.41 2.77 -9.82
C MET A 395 4.51 2.69 -8.77
N THR A 396 4.93 1.50 -8.38
CA THR A 396 6.01 1.28 -7.42
C THR A 396 6.66 -0.09 -7.62
N GLY A 397 7.81 -0.31 -6.99
CA GLY A 397 8.54 -1.58 -7.01
C GLY A 397 9.95 -1.42 -6.45
N HIS A 398 10.62 -2.53 -6.18
CA HIS A 398 12.03 -2.59 -5.81
C HIS A 398 12.92 -2.85 -7.02
N ASP A 399 14.23 -2.83 -6.79
CA ASP A 399 15.22 -3.31 -7.76
C ASP A 399 15.02 -4.81 -8.07
N LYS A 400 15.29 -5.20 -9.32
CA LYS A 400 15.05 -6.56 -9.85
C LYS A 400 15.75 -7.65 -9.02
N ASP A 401 16.95 -7.39 -8.54
CA ASP A 401 17.73 -8.29 -7.69
C ASP A 401 17.05 -8.53 -6.34
N ILE A 402 16.47 -7.49 -5.73
CA ILE A 402 15.68 -7.62 -4.50
C ILE A 402 14.39 -8.40 -4.77
N THR A 403 13.69 -8.06 -5.84
CA THR A 403 12.42 -8.69 -6.20
C THR A 403 12.56 -10.18 -6.48
N VAL A 404 13.58 -10.58 -7.25
CA VAL A 404 13.87 -11.98 -7.56
C VAL A 404 14.47 -12.68 -6.35
N GLY A 405 15.48 -12.10 -5.71
CA GLY A 405 16.20 -12.70 -4.59
C GLY A 405 15.33 -12.96 -3.36
N ARG A 406 14.22 -12.22 -3.20
CA ARG A 406 13.25 -12.40 -2.12
C ARG A 406 11.95 -13.10 -2.54
N ASN A 407 11.89 -13.63 -3.76
CA ASN A 407 10.71 -14.30 -4.31
C ASN A 407 9.43 -13.44 -4.22
N MET A 408 9.55 -12.15 -4.55
CA MET A 408 8.47 -11.16 -4.45
C MET A 408 7.71 -10.97 -5.78
N VAL A 409 8.11 -11.70 -6.83
CA VAL A 409 7.48 -11.69 -8.14
C VAL A 409 6.04 -12.21 -8.05
N LYS A 410 5.08 -11.43 -8.55
CA LYS A 410 3.67 -11.83 -8.67
C LYS A 410 3.12 -11.51 -10.05
N GLY A 411 2.42 -12.47 -10.65
CA GLY A 411 1.64 -12.25 -11.87
C GLY A 411 2.39 -12.49 -13.19
N GLY A 412 3.55 -13.13 -13.16
CA GLY A 412 4.32 -13.51 -14.36
C GLY A 412 5.81 -13.28 -14.19
N PRO A 413 6.64 -13.67 -15.17
CA PRO A 413 8.06 -13.32 -15.19
C PRO A 413 8.25 -11.80 -15.27
N LEU A 414 9.35 -11.31 -14.69
CA LEU A 414 9.71 -9.90 -14.85
C LEU A 414 10.22 -9.63 -16.26
N THR A 415 9.92 -8.44 -16.79
CA THR A 415 10.38 -7.99 -18.11
C THR A 415 11.42 -6.88 -17.98
N ASP A 416 12.24 -6.70 -19.02
CA ASP A 416 13.28 -5.67 -19.05
C ASP A 416 12.76 -4.29 -19.50
N GLY A 417 11.49 -4.21 -19.88
CA GLY A 417 10.82 -2.99 -20.28
C GLY A 417 9.34 -3.21 -20.53
N PHE A 418 8.62 -2.11 -20.79
CA PHE A 418 7.22 -2.17 -21.21
C PHE A 418 7.13 -2.71 -22.65
N SER A 419 6.04 -3.42 -22.95
CA SER A 419 5.74 -3.80 -24.33
C SER A 419 5.42 -2.57 -25.19
N PRO A 420 5.50 -2.67 -26.54
CA PRO A 420 5.08 -1.58 -27.42
C PRO A 420 3.64 -1.11 -27.15
N GLU A 421 2.73 -2.04 -26.84
CA GLU A 421 1.33 -1.75 -26.52
C GLU A 421 1.21 -1.01 -25.19
N GLU A 422 1.96 -1.40 -24.16
CA GLU A 422 1.97 -0.73 -22.87
C GLU A 422 2.55 0.68 -22.96
N ARG A 423 3.62 0.87 -23.75
CA ARG A 423 4.20 2.19 -24.02
C ARG A 423 3.20 3.10 -24.74
N ALA A 424 2.52 2.59 -25.76
CA ALA A 424 1.49 3.34 -26.47
C ALA A 424 0.32 3.72 -25.55
N ALA A 425 -0.15 2.79 -24.72
CA ALA A 425 -1.22 3.04 -23.75
C ALA A 425 -0.81 4.07 -22.69
N LEU A 426 0.41 4.01 -22.15
CA LEU A 426 0.89 4.98 -21.17
C LEU A 426 1.09 6.37 -21.82
N ARG A 427 1.50 6.43 -23.09
CA ARG A 427 1.53 7.69 -23.85
C ARG A 427 0.13 8.26 -24.06
N GLU A 428 -0.83 7.46 -24.52
CA GLU A 428 -2.24 7.87 -24.66
C GLU A 428 -2.77 8.41 -23.32
N TYR A 429 -2.54 7.69 -22.23
CA TYR A 429 -2.92 8.09 -20.88
C TYR A 429 -2.35 9.46 -20.49
N LEU A 430 -1.04 9.64 -20.66
CA LEU A 430 -0.33 10.84 -20.23
C LEU A 430 -0.54 12.02 -21.16
N VAL A 431 -0.72 11.83 -22.47
CA VAL A 431 -0.79 12.93 -23.45
C VAL A 431 -2.24 13.26 -23.78
N GLU A 432 -3.03 12.27 -24.17
CA GLU A 432 -4.36 12.46 -24.74
C GLU A 432 -5.44 12.48 -23.67
N ARG A 433 -5.36 11.56 -22.70
CA ARG A 433 -6.37 11.42 -21.64
C ARG A 433 -6.18 12.42 -20.50
N GLY A 434 -5.02 13.05 -20.41
CA GLY A 434 -4.73 14.03 -19.36
C GLY A 434 -4.37 13.42 -18.00
N GLY A 435 -4.16 12.11 -17.91
CA GLY A 435 -3.92 11.41 -16.67
C GLY A 435 -2.59 11.79 -16.00
N MET A 436 -2.46 11.45 -14.71
CA MET A 436 -1.21 11.60 -13.96
C MET A 436 -0.60 10.22 -13.61
N LEU A 437 0.71 10.08 -13.80
CA LEU A 437 1.47 8.96 -13.24
C LEU A 437 2.23 9.42 -11.99
N TYR A 438 1.99 8.76 -10.87
CA TYR A 438 2.83 8.87 -9.68
C TYR A 438 3.68 7.60 -9.55
N PHE A 439 4.98 7.76 -9.71
CA PHE A 439 5.96 6.69 -9.54
C PHE A 439 6.68 6.86 -8.19
N ASP A 440 6.72 5.78 -7.41
CA ASP A 440 7.41 5.71 -6.11
C ASP A 440 8.47 4.61 -6.13
N ASP A 441 9.74 5.00 -6.10
CA ASP A 441 10.86 4.06 -6.02
C ASP A 441 11.02 3.52 -4.61
N CYS A 442 10.89 2.20 -4.47
CA CYS A 442 11.23 1.44 -3.27
C CYS A 442 12.58 0.70 -3.44
N GLY A 443 13.30 0.94 -4.54
CA GLY A 443 14.61 0.35 -4.86
C GLY A 443 15.78 1.09 -4.20
N PHE A 444 16.46 0.42 -3.27
CA PHE A 444 17.60 0.98 -2.53
C PHE A 444 18.77 1.43 -3.42
N ASN A 445 19.01 0.72 -4.53
CA ASN A 445 20.13 0.98 -5.44
C ASN A 445 19.70 1.87 -6.62
N GLY A 446 18.40 2.01 -6.87
CA GLY A 446 17.84 2.86 -7.91
C GLY A 446 17.92 2.30 -9.32
N LEU A 447 18.12 0.98 -9.46
CA LEU A 447 18.15 0.30 -10.75
C LEU A 447 16.75 0.31 -11.38
N PHE A 448 15.71 0.03 -10.58
CA PHE A 448 14.34 0.07 -11.05
C PHE A 448 13.90 1.50 -11.41
N ALA A 449 14.22 2.46 -10.56
CA ALA A 449 14.06 3.88 -10.86
C ALA A 449 14.69 4.24 -12.22
N ARG A 450 15.96 3.86 -12.45
CA ARG A 450 16.63 4.15 -13.72
C ARG A 450 15.96 3.49 -14.93
N GLN A 451 15.42 2.29 -14.76
CA GLN A 451 14.62 1.61 -15.78
C GLN A 451 13.33 2.39 -16.10
N VAL A 452 12.62 2.89 -15.09
CA VAL A 452 11.42 3.72 -15.29
C VAL A 452 11.76 5.05 -15.95
N GLU A 453 12.86 5.70 -15.57
CA GLU A 453 13.36 6.91 -16.24
C GLU A 453 13.66 6.65 -17.73
N PHE A 454 14.26 5.51 -18.05
CA PHE A 454 14.49 5.10 -19.44
C PHE A 454 13.17 4.88 -20.20
N GLU A 455 12.23 4.13 -19.63
CA GLU A 455 10.91 3.88 -20.24
C GLU A 455 10.15 5.19 -20.50
N LEU A 456 10.14 6.12 -19.53
CA LEU A 456 9.53 7.43 -19.72
C LEU A 456 10.18 8.20 -20.87
N GLY A 457 11.51 8.12 -21.04
CA GLY A 457 12.21 8.72 -22.17
C GLY A 457 11.87 8.07 -23.52
N GLN A 458 11.49 6.79 -23.55
CA GLN A 458 11.00 6.12 -24.77
C GLN A 458 9.54 6.50 -25.07
N ILE A 459 8.72 6.68 -24.03
CA ILE A 459 7.28 6.97 -24.16
C ILE A 459 7.05 8.45 -24.49
N LEU A 460 7.85 9.35 -23.91
CA LEU A 460 7.72 10.81 -24.01
C LEU A 460 9.07 11.44 -24.41
N PRO A 461 9.65 11.09 -25.58
CA PRO A 461 10.97 11.59 -25.98
C PRO A 461 11.04 13.11 -26.10
N GLU A 462 9.90 13.78 -26.32
CA GLU A 462 9.81 15.23 -26.45
C GLU A 462 9.61 15.97 -25.11
N TYR A 463 9.39 15.27 -24.00
CA TYR A 463 9.17 15.87 -22.68
C TYR A 463 10.23 15.42 -21.67
N PRO A 464 11.14 16.31 -21.22
CA PRO A 464 12.22 15.92 -20.33
C PRO A 464 11.73 15.64 -18.91
N LEU A 465 12.43 14.71 -18.23
CA LEU A 465 12.26 14.46 -16.80
C LEU A 465 13.14 15.43 -16.00
N GLU A 466 12.53 16.43 -15.37
CA GLU A 466 13.22 17.55 -14.72
C GLU A 466 12.94 17.61 -13.22
N ASN A 467 13.76 18.34 -12.47
CA ASN A 467 13.51 18.60 -11.05
C ASN A 467 12.27 19.50 -10.88
N ILE A 468 11.35 19.10 -10.00
CA ILE A 468 10.20 19.91 -9.62
C ILE A 468 10.66 20.97 -8.61
N GLN A 469 10.57 22.24 -9.00
CA GLN A 469 10.97 23.39 -8.18
C GLN A 469 10.13 23.50 -6.90
N TYR A 470 10.74 23.92 -5.78
CA TYR A 470 10.07 23.98 -4.47
C TYR A 470 8.86 24.94 -4.42
N ASN A 471 8.81 25.93 -5.30
CA ASN A 471 7.67 26.86 -5.42
C ASN A 471 6.51 26.31 -6.26
N HIS A 472 6.66 25.11 -6.86
CA HIS A 472 5.64 24.48 -7.69
C HIS A 472 4.37 24.21 -6.89
N GLU A 473 3.20 24.36 -7.54
CA GLU A 473 1.90 24.26 -6.89
C GLU A 473 1.61 22.89 -6.25
N ILE A 474 2.25 21.82 -6.73
CA ILE A 474 2.18 20.48 -6.13
C ILE A 474 2.55 20.45 -4.65
N TYR A 475 3.34 21.41 -4.15
CA TYR A 475 3.72 21.51 -2.75
C TYR A 475 2.76 22.36 -1.91
N LYS A 476 1.78 23.02 -2.53
CA LYS A 476 0.86 23.97 -1.88
C LYS A 476 -0.60 23.85 -2.32
N ALA A 477 -0.98 22.73 -2.95
CA ALA A 477 -2.33 22.55 -3.50
C ALA A 477 -3.43 22.44 -2.42
N TYR A 478 -3.11 21.94 -1.23
CA TYR A 478 -4.03 21.87 -0.09
C TYR A 478 -3.33 22.22 1.24
N TYR A 479 -2.22 21.55 1.53
CA TYR A 479 -1.27 21.88 2.60
C TYR A 479 -0.09 22.68 2.03
N GLU A 480 0.46 23.60 2.83
CA GLU A 480 1.69 24.29 2.50
C GLU A 480 2.91 23.47 2.94
N LEU A 481 3.72 23.05 1.97
CA LEU A 481 5.02 22.40 2.19
C LEU A 481 6.10 23.26 1.54
N SER A 482 7.14 23.60 2.30
CA SER A 482 8.26 24.41 1.80
C SER A 482 9.25 23.60 0.96
N VAL A 483 9.32 22.29 1.20
CA VAL A 483 10.22 21.34 0.53
C VAL A 483 9.56 19.96 0.41
N PRO A 484 10.05 19.09 -0.49
CA PRO A 484 9.69 17.67 -0.49
C PRO A 484 9.94 17.03 0.90
N PRO A 485 8.92 16.43 1.53
CA PRO A 485 9.11 15.79 2.83
C PRO A 485 10.08 14.60 2.75
N ASN A 486 10.74 14.26 3.84
CA ASN A 486 11.52 13.03 3.91
C ASN A 486 10.58 11.81 3.96
N GLY A 487 10.92 10.75 3.21
CA GLY A 487 10.15 9.51 3.19
C GLY A 487 10.95 8.34 3.75
N GLY A 488 10.69 7.13 3.25
CA GLY A 488 11.37 5.90 3.67
C GLY A 488 12.86 5.88 3.32
N ASP A 489 13.28 6.71 2.35
CA ASP A 489 14.64 6.77 1.84
C ASP A 489 15.70 7.09 2.89
N VAL A 490 15.31 7.83 3.94
CA VAL A 490 16.19 8.14 5.07
C VAL A 490 16.59 6.89 5.86
N TYR A 491 15.85 5.78 5.73
CA TYR A 491 16.14 4.50 6.36
C TYR A 491 16.82 3.50 5.42
N TRP A 492 17.20 3.92 4.22
CA TRP A 492 17.90 3.04 3.28
C TRP A 492 19.32 2.73 3.78
N GLY A 493 19.61 1.43 3.94
CA GLY A 493 20.88 0.95 4.49
C GLY A 493 21.05 1.23 5.99
N SER A 494 19.97 1.50 6.72
CA SER A 494 19.97 1.56 8.18
C SER A 494 18.57 1.30 8.72
N GLU A 495 18.42 0.23 9.52
CA GLU A 495 17.12 -0.11 10.10
C GLU A 495 16.61 1.03 10.97
N ASN A 496 17.26 1.38 12.09
CA ASN A 496 16.62 2.29 13.06
C ASN A 496 17.28 3.67 13.15
N LYS A 497 18.15 4.00 12.19
CA LYS A 497 18.92 5.24 12.20
C LYS A 497 18.64 6.03 10.92
N PRO A 498 17.79 7.07 10.95
CA PRO A 498 17.56 7.88 9.77
C PRO A 498 18.84 8.61 9.36
N LYS A 499 19.10 8.68 8.07
CA LYS A 499 20.18 9.45 7.44
C LYS A 499 19.57 10.61 6.65
N ALA A 500 20.40 11.60 6.29
CA ALA A 500 19.95 12.65 5.39
C ALA A 500 19.47 12.03 4.06
N THR A 501 18.34 12.52 3.55
CA THR A 501 17.84 12.13 2.22
C THR A 501 18.91 12.41 1.16
N LYS A 502 19.11 11.45 0.25
CA LYS A 502 19.97 11.65 -0.92
C LYS A 502 19.26 12.43 -2.04
N PHE A 503 17.94 12.59 -1.93
CA PHE A 503 17.09 13.14 -2.98
C PHE A 503 16.48 14.47 -2.53
N ARG A 504 17.10 15.57 -2.96
CA ARG A 504 16.64 16.93 -2.62
C ARG A 504 15.33 17.30 -3.31
N PHE A 505 15.12 16.80 -4.53
CA PHE A 505 13.97 17.12 -5.37
C PHE A 505 13.20 15.87 -5.75
N HIS A 506 11.90 16.02 -5.94
CA HIS A 506 11.16 15.14 -6.85
C HIS A 506 11.52 15.50 -8.29
N LYS A 507 11.47 14.53 -9.19
CA LYS A 507 11.47 14.81 -10.63
C LYS A 507 10.06 14.73 -11.19
N GLY A 508 9.83 15.29 -12.36
CA GLY A 508 8.57 15.17 -13.06
C GLY A 508 8.64 15.57 -14.51
N ILE A 509 7.57 15.25 -15.24
CA ILE A 509 7.40 15.58 -16.66
C ILE A 509 6.19 16.50 -16.77
N THR A 510 6.39 17.67 -17.38
CA THR A 510 5.33 18.65 -17.61
C THR A 510 4.85 18.54 -19.05
N ILE A 511 3.54 18.38 -19.25
CA ILE A 511 2.90 18.36 -20.57
C ILE A 511 1.92 19.54 -20.62
N GLY A 512 2.20 20.51 -21.49
CA GLY A 512 1.49 21.78 -21.51
C GLY A 512 1.66 22.53 -20.19
N ARG A 513 0.56 22.80 -19.48
CA ARG A 513 0.57 23.56 -18.21
C ARG A 513 0.43 22.68 -16.96
N ARG A 514 0.45 21.36 -17.10
CA ARG A 514 0.27 20.42 -15.98
C ARG A 514 1.45 19.48 -15.84
N LEU A 515 1.76 19.15 -14.61
CA LEU A 515 2.64 18.06 -14.26
C LEU A 515 1.90 16.74 -14.57
N ALA A 516 2.42 15.96 -15.52
CA ALA A 516 1.83 14.69 -15.95
C ALA A 516 2.47 13.49 -15.25
N VAL A 517 3.75 13.59 -14.89
CA VAL A 517 4.47 12.56 -14.15
C VAL A 517 5.09 13.16 -12.91
N VAL A 518 4.92 12.48 -11.78
CA VAL A 518 5.68 12.71 -10.55
C VAL A 518 6.55 11.48 -10.32
N TYR A 519 7.85 11.67 -10.41
CA TYR A 519 8.85 10.63 -10.24
C TYR A 519 9.53 10.81 -8.88
N ASN A 520 9.14 9.97 -7.92
CA ASN A 520 9.61 10.03 -6.55
C ASN A 520 10.66 8.96 -6.25
N ARG A 521 11.81 9.40 -5.71
CA ARG A 521 12.89 8.53 -5.23
C ARG A 521 12.94 8.42 -3.70
N LYS A 522 12.00 9.05 -3.00
CA LYS A 522 12.03 9.23 -1.55
C LYS A 522 11.24 8.16 -0.79
N ASP A 523 10.75 7.12 -1.46
CA ASP A 523 10.08 5.96 -0.85
C ASP A 523 8.89 6.36 0.03
N TYR A 524 7.95 7.12 -0.54
CA TYR A 524 6.82 7.66 0.20
C TYR A 524 5.80 6.58 0.54
N MET A 525 5.64 5.57 -0.31
CA MET A 525 4.71 4.49 -0.04
C MET A 525 5.15 3.67 1.18
N CYS A 526 6.45 3.41 1.36
CA CYS A 526 6.94 2.80 2.60
C CYS A 526 6.69 3.70 3.83
N ALA A 527 6.72 5.03 3.69
CA ALA A 527 6.41 5.96 4.78
C ALA A 527 4.90 6.07 5.10
N MET A 528 4.03 5.44 4.31
CA MET A 528 2.59 5.36 4.55
C MET A 528 2.14 3.97 5.04
N GLU A 529 2.99 2.95 5.01
CA GLU A 529 2.68 1.59 5.46
C GLU A 529 2.22 1.53 6.92
N THR A 530 1.33 0.57 7.19
CA THR A 530 0.73 0.30 8.52
C THR A 530 0.93 -1.14 9.00
N ALA A 531 1.36 -2.06 8.12
CA ALA A 531 1.69 -3.43 8.50
C ALA A 531 3.17 -3.58 8.87
N GLU A 532 3.47 -3.79 10.16
CA GLU A 532 4.84 -4.03 10.60
C GLU A 532 5.36 -5.35 10.03
N ILE A 533 6.56 -5.31 9.44
CA ILE A 533 7.29 -6.48 8.99
C ILE A 533 8.52 -6.59 9.87
N ASN A 534 8.68 -7.71 10.57
CA ASN A 534 9.74 -7.94 11.58
C ASN A 534 11.19 -7.81 11.04
N SER A 535 11.39 -7.70 9.73
CA SER A 535 12.69 -7.57 9.05
C SER A 535 12.99 -6.16 8.53
N ARG A 536 12.25 -5.15 8.99
CA ARG A 536 12.39 -3.74 8.57
C ARG A 536 12.39 -2.84 9.80
N THR A 537 12.83 -1.58 9.64
CA THR A 537 12.64 -0.51 10.64
C THR A 537 11.22 -0.55 11.18
N MET A 538 11.05 -0.34 12.48
CA MET A 538 9.70 -0.21 13.06
C MET A 538 8.90 0.84 12.31
N LEU A 539 7.69 0.50 11.86
CA LEU A 539 6.86 1.39 11.04
C LEU A 539 6.61 2.73 11.70
N ARG A 540 6.47 2.75 13.03
CA ARG A 540 6.29 3.99 13.80
C ARG A 540 7.38 5.03 13.54
N MET A 541 8.59 4.60 13.15
CA MET A 541 9.69 5.51 12.85
C MET A 541 9.65 5.98 11.40
N ARG A 542 9.22 5.13 10.45
CA ARG A 542 9.13 5.51 9.03
C ARG A 542 7.90 6.34 8.69
N ARG A 543 6.83 6.23 9.51
CA ARG A 543 5.57 6.89 9.21
C ARG A 543 5.72 8.40 9.22
N SER A 544 5.37 9.04 8.12
CA SER A 544 5.51 10.49 7.95
C SER A 544 4.17 11.17 7.68
N ALA A 545 3.74 12.04 8.60
CA ALA A 545 2.55 12.86 8.38
C ALA A 545 2.76 13.84 7.22
N ASP A 546 3.97 14.35 7.03
CA ASP A 546 4.26 15.27 5.93
C ASP A 546 4.23 14.57 4.57
N VAL A 547 4.60 13.28 4.49
CA VAL A 547 4.35 12.47 3.29
C VAL A 547 2.86 12.38 3.00
N HIS A 548 2.01 12.10 3.99
CA HIS A 548 0.57 12.10 3.78
C HIS A 548 0.05 13.47 3.31
N ARG A 549 0.57 14.57 3.86
CA ARG A 549 0.25 15.93 3.39
C ARG A 549 0.65 16.17 1.94
N PHE A 550 1.84 15.72 1.53
CA PHE A 550 2.26 15.80 0.13
C PHE A 550 1.36 14.97 -0.78
N MET A 551 1.02 13.74 -0.39
CA MET A 551 0.11 12.89 -1.15
C MET A 551 -1.29 13.49 -1.24
N THR A 552 -1.76 14.20 -0.20
CA THR A 552 -2.97 15.01 -0.27
C THR A 552 -2.83 16.09 -1.35
N ASN A 553 -1.74 16.87 -1.34
CA ASN A 553 -1.51 17.87 -2.39
C ASN A 553 -1.47 17.27 -3.80
N LEU A 554 -0.86 16.09 -3.95
CA LEU A 554 -0.82 15.35 -5.20
C LEU A 554 -2.22 15.07 -5.74
N LEU A 555 -3.13 14.58 -4.89
CA LEU A 555 -4.51 14.34 -5.31
C LEU A 555 -5.26 15.63 -5.63
N PHE A 556 -5.12 16.68 -4.83
CA PHE A 556 -5.77 17.96 -5.12
C PHE A 556 -5.24 18.58 -6.42
N TYR A 557 -3.93 18.54 -6.65
CA TYR A 557 -3.33 18.99 -7.90
C TYR A 557 -3.82 18.15 -9.09
N THR A 558 -3.86 16.82 -8.95
CA THR A 558 -4.44 15.91 -9.97
C THR A 558 -5.89 16.29 -10.27
N MET A 559 -6.69 16.48 -9.22
CA MET A 559 -8.10 16.81 -9.36
C MET A 559 -8.30 18.23 -9.89
N LYS A 560 -7.33 19.12 -9.78
CA LYS A 560 -7.37 20.46 -10.36
C LYS A 560 -6.97 20.48 -11.85
N TYR A 561 -5.96 19.70 -12.25
CA TYR A 561 -5.35 19.81 -13.58
C TYR A 561 -5.41 18.56 -14.47
N GLY A 562 -5.70 17.39 -13.91
CA GLY A 562 -5.69 16.09 -14.61
C GLY A 562 -6.97 15.77 -15.39
N GLY A 563 -6.90 14.69 -16.16
CA GLY A 563 -8.01 14.15 -16.95
C GLY A 563 -9.06 13.41 -16.12
N ASN A 564 -10.23 13.18 -16.73
CA ASN A 564 -11.38 12.45 -16.16
C ASN A 564 -11.77 12.86 -14.73
N VAL A 565 -11.88 14.17 -14.52
CA VAL A 565 -12.38 14.76 -13.27
C VAL A 565 -13.53 15.71 -13.57
N ASP A 566 -14.67 15.49 -12.91
CA ASP A 566 -15.79 16.43 -12.91
C ASP A 566 -15.45 17.62 -12.02
N ARG A 567 -15.38 18.79 -12.64
CA ARG A 567 -15.08 20.08 -12.02
C ARG A 567 -16.21 21.09 -12.19
N SER A 568 -17.39 20.65 -12.63
CA SER A 568 -18.53 21.52 -12.97
C SER A 568 -18.93 22.45 -11.81
N GLN A 569 -18.72 22.01 -10.57
CA GLN A 569 -19.02 22.77 -9.35
C GLN A 569 -17.77 23.16 -8.56
N TYR A 570 -16.59 23.05 -9.17
CA TYR A 570 -15.33 23.49 -8.56
C TYR A 570 -15.01 24.91 -8.97
N LYS A 571 -14.70 25.76 -7.97
CA LYS A 571 -14.25 27.12 -8.18
C LYS A 571 -12.82 27.25 -7.68
N ASN A 572 -11.94 27.72 -8.57
CA ASN A 572 -10.55 28.01 -8.24
C ASN A 572 -10.42 29.12 -7.18
#